data_AF-A0A7W5C790-F1
#
_entry.id   AF-A0A7W5C790-F1
#
_cell.length_a   1.000
_cell.length_b   1.000
_cell.length_c   1.000
_cell.angle_alpha   90.00
_cell.angle_beta   90.00
_cell.angle_gamma   90.00
#
_symmetry.space_group_name_H-M   'P 1'
#
loop_
_entity.id
_entity.type
_entity.pdbx_description
1 polymer ?
#
loop_
_entity_poly.entity_id
_entity_poly.type
_entity_poly.pdbx_seq_one_letter_code
_entity_poly.pdbx_strand_id
1 'polypeptide(L)'
;MSNEATILSSETKKKKTILKKWWFWVIAIIVLFIVILAASDSTDESIVYELGQVQAMNKQEIVEKFGKPSEVVRDDAEGYLYSYDSGFTINGNDSEAASIMLSNELVKGNAAHAFKIFDIQLNSTFSEHVKRLGNPSLQLVQDNRNLVAYLTNEGALLTFTSTSNEDKVTAIELSPYDSSSIAMALDISSLLHNQTTEEEIKKSFVLKEKSTDATTTLYIIEGFQIIVDNKSHTVTKVIINTDSVYNVAGLRPTDSLDKANRILGTPTQSKEGIKNTTQYLFNSSDAVSDSTIIVSADNSSNIIQYVELSVK
;
A
#
# COMPACT_ATOMS: atom_id res chain seq x y z
N MET A 1 -82.45 -13.94 56.07
CA MET A 1 -81.53 -14.86 55.38
C MET A 1 -80.89 -14.10 54.23
N SER A 2 -79.55 -14.08 54.17
CA SER A 2 -78.66 -13.98 52.99
C SER A 2 -79.30 -13.75 51.61
N ASN A 3 -78.80 -12.90 50.71
CA ASN A 3 -77.40 -12.68 50.33
C ASN A 3 -77.16 -11.34 49.59
N GLU A 4 -75.89 -10.96 49.59
CA GLU A 4 -75.22 -9.82 48.94
C GLU A 4 -75.24 -9.86 47.39
N ALA A 5 -75.04 -8.69 46.76
CA ALA A 5 -74.09 -8.54 45.64
C ALA A 5 -73.78 -7.04 45.38
N THR A 6 -72.51 -6.69 45.53
CA THR A 6 -71.85 -5.39 45.31
C THR A 6 -71.33 -5.29 43.88
N ILE A 7 -71.48 -4.15 43.16
CA ILE A 7 -70.54 -3.70 42.11
C ILE A 7 -70.43 -2.16 42.07
N LEU A 8 -69.17 -1.68 42.05
CA LEU A 8 -68.64 -0.30 41.92
C LEU A 8 -68.64 0.26 40.48
N SER A 9 -68.50 1.59 40.35
CA SER A 9 -67.71 2.36 39.32
C SER A 9 -68.43 3.68 38.95
N SER A 10 -67.82 4.86 38.77
CA SER A 10 -66.48 5.43 39.01
C SER A 10 -66.58 6.96 38.80
N GLU A 11 -65.87 7.75 39.62
CA GLU A 11 -65.69 9.20 39.41
C GLU A 11 -64.39 9.49 38.64
N THR A 12 -64.48 10.26 37.56
CA THR A 12 -63.33 10.77 36.79
C THR A 12 -62.66 11.98 37.46
N LYS A 13 -61.39 11.84 37.89
CA LYS A 13 -60.52 12.94 38.35
C LYS A 13 -59.66 13.53 37.21
N LYS A 14 -59.73 14.86 37.05
CA LYS A 14 -58.89 15.68 36.14
C LYS A 14 -57.40 15.60 36.49
N LYS A 15 -56.54 15.24 35.53
CA LYS A 15 -55.07 15.33 35.64
C LYS A 15 -54.56 16.75 35.36
N LYS A 16 -53.73 17.28 36.26
CA LYS A 16 -52.99 18.54 36.10
C LYS A 16 -51.84 18.38 35.09
N THR A 17 -51.64 19.44 34.32
CA THR A 17 -50.64 19.66 33.25
C THR A 17 -49.20 19.56 33.74
N ILE A 18 -48.49 18.50 33.35
CA ILE A 18 -47.04 18.27 33.58
C ILE A 18 -46.19 18.75 32.38
N LEU A 19 -46.82 19.18 31.28
CA LEU A 19 -46.15 19.51 30.00
C LEU A 19 -45.40 20.85 29.94
N LYS A 20 -45.41 21.67 30.99
CA LYS A 20 -44.80 23.02 30.97
C LYS A 20 -43.39 23.12 31.57
N LYS A 21 -42.73 22.02 31.92
CA LYS A 21 -41.36 22.05 32.50
C LYS A 21 -40.30 21.28 31.73
N TRP A 22 -40.65 20.60 30.64
CA TRP A 22 -39.70 19.75 29.89
C TRP A 22 -38.74 20.55 28.99
N TRP A 23 -39.23 21.62 28.36
CA TRP A 23 -38.45 22.55 27.55
C TRP A 23 -37.30 23.24 28.31
N PHE A 24 -37.43 23.45 29.63
CA PHE A 24 -36.34 24.03 30.44
C PHE A 24 -35.14 23.07 30.56
N TRP A 25 -35.38 21.76 30.59
CA TRP A 25 -34.33 20.75 30.59
C TRP A 25 -33.64 20.63 29.24
N VAL A 26 -34.39 20.77 28.13
CA VAL A 26 -33.83 20.76 26.78
C VAL A 26 -32.89 21.96 26.56
N ILE A 27 -33.29 23.16 27.01
CA ILE A 27 -32.44 24.36 26.91
C ILE A 27 -31.19 24.22 27.80
N ALA A 28 -31.32 23.68 29.02
CA ALA A 28 -30.17 23.44 29.89
C ALA A 28 -29.16 22.45 29.28
N ILE A 29 -29.64 21.41 28.59
CA ILE A 29 -28.78 20.44 27.88
C ILE A 29 -28.09 21.11 26.68
N ILE A 30 -28.79 21.96 25.91
CA ILE A 30 -28.18 22.68 24.79
C ILE A 30 -27.10 23.66 25.28
N VAL A 31 -27.35 24.39 26.36
CA VAL A 31 -26.35 25.28 26.97
C VAL A 31 -25.16 24.46 27.52
N LEU A 32 -25.41 23.28 28.10
CA LEU A 32 -24.33 22.39 28.54
C LEU A 32 -23.50 21.89 27.35
N PHE A 33 -24.11 21.55 26.21
CA PHE A 33 -23.38 21.18 24.99
C PHE A 33 -22.58 22.33 24.41
N ILE A 34 -23.13 23.55 24.39
CA ILE A 34 -22.40 24.75 23.93
C ILE A 34 -21.23 25.06 24.88
N VAL A 35 -21.41 24.89 26.19
CA VAL A 35 -20.32 25.07 27.18
C VAL A 35 -19.29 23.95 27.07
N ILE A 36 -19.65 22.70 26.78
CA ILE A 36 -18.68 21.62 26.52
C ILE A 36 -17.92 21.87 25.22
N LEU A 37 -18.58 22.36 24.17
CA LEU A 37 -17.96 22.73 22.88
C LEU A 37 -17.09 24.01 22.98
N ALA A 38 -17.41 24.92 23.90
CA ALA A 38 -16.63 26.14 24.14
C ALA A 38 -15.57 25.97 25.24
N ALA A 39 -15.72 25.00 26.15
CA ALA A 39 -14.75 24.66 27.20
C ALA A 39 -13.78 23.54 26.79
N SER A 40 -13.93 22.97 25.58
CA SER A 40 -12.88 22.20 24.94
C SER A 40 -11.73 23.06 24.39
N ASP A 41 -11.82 24.40 24.51
CA ASP A 41 -10.66 25.29 24.42
C ASP A 41 -9.90 25.25 25.77
N SER A 42 -9.02 24.27 25.94
CA SER A 42 -7.75 24.37 26.72
C SER A 42 -7.16 23.00 27.10
N THR A 43 -7.01 22.12 26.14
CA THR A 43 -5.90 21.15 26.12
C THR A 43 -5.56 20.95 24.65
N ASP A 44 -4.36 21.36 24.23
CA ASP A 44 -3.80 21.04 22.91
C ASP A 44 -3.65 19.51 22.79
N GLU A 45 -4.75 18.80 22.56
CA GLU A 45 -4.70 17.45 22.01
C GLU A 45 -4.37 17.61 20.54
N SER A 46 -3.11 17.35 20.18
CA SER A 46 -2.69 17.40 18.78
C SER A 46 -3.57 16.42 18.00
N ILE A 47 -4.41 16.93 17.09
CA ILE A 47 -5.21 16.08 16.22
C ILE A 47 -4.23 15.28 15.34
N VAL A 48 -4.35 13.95 15.38
CA VAL A 48 -3.58 13.04 14.52
C VAL A 48 -4.44 12.60 13.34
N TYR A 49 -4.08 12.98 12.12
CA TYR A 49 -4.84 12.67 10.90
C TYR A 49 -4.32 11.41 10.21
N GLU A 50 -5.23 10.48 9.91
CA GLU A 50 -4.95 9.31 9.06
C GLU A 50 -5.03 9.71 7.57
N LEU A 51 -3.87 9.75 6.93
CA LEU A 51 -3.74 10.12 5.52
C LEU A 51 -4.09 8.97 4.58
N GLY A 52 -4.06 7.69 5.01
CA GLY A 52 -4.43 6.57 4.12
C GLY A 52 -5.83 6.71 3.51
N GLN A 53 -6.74 7.40 4.18
CA GLN A 53 -8.10 7.68 3.69
C GLN A 53 -8.14 8.71 2.55
N VAL A 54 -7.05 9.45 2.32
CA VAL A 54 -6.98 10.50 1.31
C VAL A 54 -6.93 9.93 -0.10
N GLN A 55 -6.51 8.67 -0.29
CA GLN A 55 -6.54 8.02 -1.61
C GLN A 55 -7.94 7.99 -2.24
N ALA A 56 -8.99 7.97 -1.41
CA ALA A 56 -10.38 8.00 -1.87
C ALA A 56 -10.95 9.42 -2.07
N MET A 57 -10.17 10.47 -1.79
CA MET A 57 -10.62 11.86 -1.90
C MET A 57 -10.26 12.42 -3.26
N ASN A 58 -11.17 13.21 -3.82
CA ASN A 58 -10.86 14.02 -5.00
C ASN A 58 -10.04 15.25 -4.63
N LYS A 59 -9.46 15.90 -5.64
CA LYS A 59 -8.57 17.06 -5.46
C LYS A 59 -9.22 18.20 -4.66
N GLN A 60 -10.50 18.48 -4.89
CA GLN A 60 -11.21 19.56 -4.19
C GLN A 60 -11.38 19.22 -2.69
N GLU A 61 -11.79 18.00 -2.38
CA GLU A 61 -11.95 17.52 -0.99
C GLU A 61 -10.64 17.61 -0.20
N ILE A 62 -9.51 17.33 -0.85
CA ILE A 62 -8.18 17.43 -0.24
C ILE A 62 -7.87 18.88 0.16
N VAL A 63 -8.11 19.82 -0.75
CA VAL A 63 -7.87 21.25 -0.49
C VAL A 63 -8.86 21.79 0.55
N GLU A 64 -10.10 21.32 0.56
CA GLU A 64 -11.08 21.68 1.60
C GLU A 64 -10.69 21.14 2.98
N LYS A 65 -10.14 19.92 3.04
CA LYS A 65 -9.77 19.25 4.29
C LYS A 65 -8.47 19.78 4.90
N PHE A 66 -7.44 19.98 4.08
CA PHE A 66 -6.10 20.35 4.55
C PHE A 66 -5.73 21.81 4.28
N GLY A 67 -6.61 22.56 3.62
CA GLY A 67 -6.35 23.91 3.17
C GLY A 67 -5.48 23.95 1.91
N LYS A 68 -5.02 25.15 1.57
CA LYS A 68 -4.12 25.36 0.43
C LYS A 68 -2.76 24.70 0.71
N PRO A 69 -2.16 24.02 -0.29
CA PRO A 69 -0.82 23.50 -0.14
C PRO A 69 0.17 24.64 0.06
N SER A 70 1.22 24.37 0.83
CA SER A 70 2.35 25.29 1.02
C SER A 70 3.14 25.46 -0.28
N GLU A 71 3.20 24.41 -1.10
CA GLU A 71 3.87 24.43 -2.39
C GLU A 71 3.09 23.58 -3.41
N VAL A 72 2.91 24.14 -4.60
CA VAL A 72 2.33 23.46 -5.76
C VAL A 72 3.48 23.14 -6.71
N VAL A 73 3.95 21.90 -6.70
CA VAL A 73 5.03 21.44 -7.58
C VAL A 73 4.49 21.23 -8.99
N ARG A 74 3.28 20.68 -9.10
CA ARG A 74 2.56 20.47 -10.36
C ARG A 74 1.06 20.62 -10.14
N ASP A 75 0.37 21.22 -11.11
CA ASP A 75 -1.09 21.27 -11.19
C ASP A 75 -1.50 21.53 -12.64
N ASP A 76 -1.71 20.46 -13.40
CA ASP A 76 -1.99 20.49 -14.83
C ASP A 76 -2.91 19.33 -15.26
N ALA A 77 -3.05 19.13 -16.58
CA ALA A 77 -3.91 18.09 -17.14
C ALA A 77 -3.48 16.65 -16.80
N GLU A 78 -2.23 16.46 -16.41
CA GLU A 78 -1.69 15.16 -15.98
C GLU A 78 -1.83 14.95 -14.46
N GLY A 79 -2.44 15.91 -13.76
CA GLY A 79 -2.77 15.83 -12.35
C GLY A 79 -2.03 16.87 -11.50
N TYR A 80 -1.91 16.57 -10.21
CA TYR A 80 -1.32 17.48 -9.24
C TYR A 80 -0.22 16.81 -8.41
N LEU A 81 0.66 17.65 -7.85
CA LEU A 81 1.62 17.31 -6.81
C LEU A 81 1.67 18.48 -5.83
N TYR A 82 1.07 18.26 -4.66
CA TYR A 82 0.91 19.25 -3.60
C TYR A 82 1.78 18.88 -2.41
N SER A 83 2.47 19.87 -1.85
CA SER A 83 3.27 19.73 -0.63
C SER A 83 2.73 20.63 0.47
N TYR A 84 2.68 20.08 1.68
CA TYR A 84 2.22 20.76 2.89
C TYR A 84 3.37 20.84 3.89
N ASP A 85 3.60 22.01 4.48
CA ASP A 85 4.68 22.21 5.47
C ASP A 85 4.51 21.36 6.74
N SER A 86 3.34 20.76 6.93
CA SER A 86 3.08 19.74 7.95
C SER A 86 3.80 18.40 7.70
N GLY A 87 4.57 18.27 6.62
CA GLY A 87 5.46 17.15 6.37
C GLY A 87 4.98 16.12 5.37
N PHE A 88 3.91 16.40 4.60
CA PHE A 88 3.38 15.44 3.64
C PHE A 88 3.18 16.03 2.25
N THR A 89 3.29 15.17 1.25
CA THR A 89 2.94 15.45 -0.15
C THR A 89 1.85 14.50 -0.61
N ILE A 90 0.99 14.98 -1.50
CA ILE A 90 -0.02 14.19 -2.18
C ILE A 90 0.13 14.41 -3.67
N ASN A 91 0.14 13.32 -4.44
CA ASN A 91 -0.02 13.39 -5.89
C ASN A 91 -1.28 12.64 -6.32
N GLY A 92 -1.81 13.00 -7.47
CA GLY A 92 -3.02 12.38 -7.99
C GLY A 92 -3.56 13.10 -9.21
N ASN A 93 -4.82 12.83 -9.52
CA ASN A 93 -5.57 13.48 -10.58
C ASN A 93 -6.83 14.14 -9.98
N ASP A 94 -7.67 14.76 -10.81
CA ASP A 94 -8.85 15.46 -10.29
C ASP A 94 -9.83 14.55 -9.53
N SER A 95 -9.88 13.24 -9.83
CA SER A 95 -10.79 12.28 -9.20
C SER A 95 -10.26 11.62 -7.93
N GLU A 96 -8.94 11.42 -7.79
CA GLU A 96 -8.36 10.66 -6.68
C GLU A 96 -6.91 11.04 -6.38
N ALA A 97 -6.49 10.84 -5.13
CA ALA A 97 -5.08 10.83 -4.77
C ALA A 97 -4.45 9.47 -5.10
N ALA A 98 -3.38 9.49 -5.89
CA ALA A 98 -2.64 8.29 -6.23
C ALA A 98 -1.68 7.94 -5.09
N SER A 99 -0.72 8.81 -4.80
CA SER A 99 0.27 8.58 -3.74
C SER A 99 0.30 9.66 -2.67
N ILE A 100 0.75 9.22 -1.50
CA ILE A 100 0.89 10.03 -0.30
C ILE A 100 2.25 9.72 0.30
N MET A 101 3.03 10.74 0.59
CA MET A 101 4.30 10.61 1.28
C MET A 101 4.30 11.52 2.51
N LEU A 102 4.75 10.99 3.63
CA LEU A 102 4.96 11.69 4.88
C LEU A 102 6.45 11.59 5.22
N SER A 103 7.16 12.70 5.45
CA SER A 103 8.61 12.70 5.67
C SER A 103 9.05 13.79 6.64
N ASN A 104 9.99 13.47 7.53
CA ASN A 104 10.63 14.44 8.43
C ASN A 104 11.32 15.57 7.66
N GLU A 105 11.82 15.31 6.44
CA GLU A 105 12.51 16.31 5.61
C GLU A 105 11.55 17.39 5.09
N LEU A 106 10.24 17.11 5.07
CA LEU A 106 9.21 18.03 4.60
C LEU A 106 8.58 18.86 5.73
N VAL A 107 8.80 18.49 6.99
CA VAL A 107 8.22 19.20 8.14
C VAL A 107 8.92 20.55 8.29
N LYS A 108 8.18 21.65 8.12
CA LYS A 108 8.69 23.02 8.30
C LYS A 108 7.95 23.72 9.44
N GLY A 109 8.71 24.18 10.43
CA GLY A 109 8.18 24.88 11.59
C GLY A 109 7.44 23.95 12.57
N ASN A 110 6.63 24.54 13.46
CA ASN A 110 5.80 23.78 14.39
C ASN A 110 4.49 23.41 13.69
N ALA A 111 4.38 22.17 13.19
CA ALA A 111 3.13 21.67 12.67
C ALA A 111 2.09 21.56 13.80
N ALA A 112 0.91 22.18 13.61
CA ALA A 112 -0.18 22.12 14.59
C ALA A 112 -0.84 20.73 14.69
N HIS A 113 -0.59 19.88 13.70
CA HIS A 113 -1.20 18.57 13.56
C HIS A 113 -0.15 17.51 13.28
N ALA A 114 -0.39 16.31 13.81
CA ALA A 114 0.39 15.13 13.47
C ALA A 114 -0.34 14.34 12.38
N PHE A 115 0.43 13.62 11.56
CA PHE A 115 -0.10 12.84 10.46
C PHE A 115 0.42 11.41 10.56
N LYS A 116 -0.39 10.47 10.08
CA LYS A 116 -0.07 9.05 10.06
C LYS A 116 -0.60 8.39 8.80
N ILE A 117 0.02 7.28 8.42
CA ILE A 117 -0.45 6.39 7.35
C ILE A 117 -0.51 4.98 7.94
N PHE A 118 -1.67 4.35 7.94
CA PHE A 118 -1.89 3.01 8.53
C PHE A 118 -1.42 2.89 9.98
N ASP A 119 -1.74 3.88 10.80
CA ASP A 119 -1.28 4.01 12.19
C ASP A 119 0.24 4.15 12.39
N ILE A 120 1.01 4.45 11.33
CA ILE A 120 2.45 4.73 11.41
C ILE A 120 2.65 6.24 11.39
N GLN A 121 3.43 6.75 12.34
CA GLN A 121 3.74 8.18 12.46
C GLN A 121 5.22 8.43 12.21
N LEU A 122 5.58 9.68 11.91
CA LEU A 122 6.99 10.07 11.95
C LEU A 122 7.50 10.04 13.40
N ASN A 123 8.77 9.70 13.56
CA ASN A 123 9.50 9.62 14.83
C ASN A 123 9.00 8.57 15.84
N SER A 124 7.99 7.77 15.48
CA SER A 124 7.59 6.60 16.25
C SER A 124 8.57 5.43 16.04
N THR A 125 8.48 4.43 16.91
CA THR A 125 9.41 3.29 16.95
C THR A 125 9.28 2.41 15.69
N PHE A 126 10.32 2.34 14.88
CA PHE A 126 10.30 1.61 13.61
C PHE A 126 10.08 0.10 13.84
N SER A 127 10.84 -0.50 14.75
CA SER A 127 10.76 -1.93 15.06
C SER A 127 9.39 -2.36 15.62
N GLU A 128 8.71 -1.48 16.34
CA GLU A 128 7.36 -1.73 16.86
C GLU A 128 6.34 -1.84 15.72
N HIS A 129 6.42 -0.96 14.72
CA HIS A 129 5.54 -1.01 13.56
C HIS A 129 5.78 -2.25 12.71
N VAL A 130 7.05 -2.61 12.46
CA VAL A 130 7.38 -3.87 11.76
C VAL A 130 6.79 -5.07 12.50
N LYS A 131 6.99 -5.14 13.83
CA LYS A 131 6.44 -6.22 14.64
C LYS A 131 4.91 -6.27 14.60
N ARG A 132 4.23 -5.11 14.64
CA ARG A 132 2.77 -5.00 14.62
C ARG A 132 2.17 -5.42 13.28
N LEU A 133 2.78 -5.01 12.17
CA LEU A 133 2.33 -5.32 10.81
C LEU A 133 2.73 -6.74 10.37
N GLY A 134 3.67 -7.36 11.08
CA GLY A 134 4.18 -8.69 10.76
C GLY A 134 5.26 -8.65 9.69
N ASN A 135 5.43 -9.76 8.98
CA ASN A 135 6.52 -9.91 8.01
C ASN A 135 6.32 -8.95 6.83
N PRO A 136 7.29 -8.05 6.56
CA PRO A 136 7.22 -7.20 5.38
C PRO A 136 7.38 -8.04 4.11
N SER A 137 6.82 -7.55 3.01
CA SER A 137 7.05 -8.12 1.68
C SER A 137 8.51 -7.93 1.23
N LEU A 138 9.18 -6.91 1.78
CA LEU A 138 10.59 -6.63 1.56
C LEU A 138 11.19 -5.89 2.76
N GLN A 139 12.42 -6.26 3.12
CA GLN A 139 13.24 -5.54 4.08
C GLN A 139 14.64 -5.33 3.50
N LEU A 140 15.08 -4.07 3.46
CA LEU A 140 16.38 -3.67 2.93
C LEU A 140 17.13 -2.79 3.93
N VAL A 141 18.46 -2.87 3.87
CA VAL A 141 19.37 -1.92 4.53
C VAL A 141 20.25 -1.33 3.44
N GLN A 142 20.06 -0.04 3.14
CA GLN A 142 20.77 0.66 2.09
C GLN A 142 21.08 2.10 2.53
N ASP A 143 22.29 2.58 2.23
CA ASP A 143 22.72 3.96 2.52
C ASP A 143 22.47 4.40 3.97
N ASN A 144 22.72 3.49 4.92
CA ASN A 144 22.48 3.69 6.36
C ASN A 144 21.01 4.03 6.69
N ARG A 145 20.08 3.50 5.88
CA ARG A 145 18.64 3.53 6.10
C ARG A 145 18.11 2.10 6.09
N ASN A 146 17.23 1.79 7.03
CA ASN A 146 16.42 0.58 6.95
C ASN A 146 15.14 0.94 6.20
N LEU A 147 14.73 0.11 5.26
CA LEU A 147 13.48 0.23 4.52
C LEU A 147 12.69 -1.07 4.70
N VAL A 148 11.39 -0.92 4.94
CA VAL A 148 10.43 -2.03 4.79
C VAL A 148 9.34 -1.63 3.81
N ALA A 149 8.87 -2.61 3.05
CA ALA A 149 7.72 -2.46 2.17
C ALA A 149 6.70 -3.57 2.44
N TYR A 150 5.43 -3.17 2.46
CA TYR A 150 4.27 -4.05 2.60
C TYR A 150 3.40 -3.86 1.35
N LEU A 151 3.21 -4.94 0.61
CA LEU A 151 2.23 -4.98 -0.48
C LEU A 151 0.83 -5.20 0.10
N THR A 152 -0.07 -4.26 -0.15
CA THR A 152 -1.47 -4.37 0.26
C THR A 152 -2.26 -5.25 -0.72
N ASN A 153 -3.41 -5.75 -0.28
CA ASN A 153 -4.30 -6.55 -1.12
C ASN A 153 -4.88 -5.75 -2.31
N GLU A 154 -4.93 -4.42 -2.16
CA GLU A 154 -5.40 -3.47 -3.17
C GLU A 154 -4.30 -3.10 -4.18
N GLY A 155 -3.11 -3.70 -4.08
CA GLY A 155 -2.02 -3.46 -5.03
C GLY A 155 -1.24 -2.17 -4.79
N ALA A 156 -1.30 -1.62 -3.57
CA ALA A 156 -0.46 -0.49 -3.16
C ALA A 156 0.77 -0.98 -2.39
N LEU A 157 1.85 -0.20 -2.41
CA LEU A 157 2.99 -0.35 -1.52
C LEU A 157 2.90 0.66 -0.40
N LEU A 158 2.84 0.15 0.83
CA LEU A 158 3.16 0.91 2.03
C LEU A 158 4.64 0.70 2.32
N THR A 159 5.43 1.76 2.22
CA THR A 159 6.85 1.73 2.59
C THR A 159 7.09 2.66 3.76
N PHE A 160 8.04 2.32 4.62
CA PHE A 160 8.54 3.26 5.61
C PHE A 160 9.99 2.97 5.94
N THR A 161 10.72 4.05 6.28
CA THR A 161 12.17 4.01 6.50
C THR A 161 12.54 4.48 7.89
N SER A 162 13.68 4.01 8.38
CA SER A 162 14.40 4.57 9.52
C SER A 162 15.87 4.83 9.16
N THR A 163 16.57 5.67 9.91
CA THR A 163 18.03 5.72 9.84
C THR A 163 18.62 4.52 10.60
N SER A 164 19.68 3.89 10.11
CA SER A 164 20.22 2.68 10.74
C SER A 164 20.73 2.87 12.17
N ASN A 165 20.94 4.13 12.58
CA ASN A 165 21.42 4.49 13.91
C ASN A 165 20.28 4.86 14.89
N GLU A 166 19.03 5.00 14.41
CA GLU A 166 17.89 5.36 15.24
C GLU A 166 16.69 4.48 14.88
N ASP A 167 16.08 3.83 15.88
CA ASP A 167 14.87 3.02 15.69
C ASP A 167 13.61 3.90 15.55
N LYS A 168 13.66 4.88 14.64
CA LYS A 168 12.62 5.88 14.43
C LYS A 168 12.23 5.97 12.97
N VAL A 169 10.93 6.01 12.71
CA VAL A 169 10.39 6.22 11.36
C VAL A 169 10.72 7.64 10.89
N THR A 170 11.35 7.77 9.72
CA THR A 170 11.74 9.06 9.13
C THR A 170 10.94 9.43 7.89
N ALA A 171 10.40 8.44 7.18
CA ALA A 171 9.52 8.63 6.05
C ALA A 171 8.56 7.44 5.91
N ILE A 172 7.37 7.72 5.38
CA ILE A 172 6.32 6.75 5.07
C ILE A 172 5.75 7.12 3.70
N GLU A 173 5.58 6.15 2.83
CA GLU A 173 4.96 6.34 1.51
C GLU A 173 3.85 5.30 1.32
N LEU A 174 2.71 5.73 0.79
CA LEU A 174 1.68 4.88 0.27
C LEU A 174 1.48 5.23 -1.21
N SER A 175 1.81 4.32 -2.11
CA SER A 175 1.69 4.52 -3.56
C SER A 175 1.17 3.27 -4.27
N PRO A 176 0.44 3.40 -5.39
CA PRO A 176 0.13 2.28 -6.26
C PRO A 176 1.42 1.60 -6.68
N TYR A 177 1.47 0.27 -6.63
CA TYR A 177 2.69 -0.49 -6.90
C TYR A 177 3.36 -0.04 -8.21
N ASP A 178 2.60 0.04 -9.30
CA ASP A 178 3.12 0.38 -10.64
C ASP A 178 3.70 1.79 -10.76
N SER A 179 3.39 2.68 -9.82
CA SER A 179 3.91 4.05 -9.77
C SER A 179 5.00 4.25 -8.71
N SER A 180 5.27 3.23 -7.90
CA SER A 180 6.21 3.32 -6.80
C SER A 180 7.65 3.24 -7.31
N SER A 181 8.49 4.17 -6.83
CA SER A 181 9.94 4.13 -7.12
C SER A 181 10.60 2.84 -6.62
N ILE A 182 10.09 2.28 -5.51
CA ILE A 182 10.54 1.01 -4.96
C ILE A 182 10.15 -0.15 -5.89
N ALA A 183 8.93 -0.20 -6.41
CA ALA A 183 8.53 -1.23 -7.36
C ALA A 183 9.39 -1.22 -8.63
N MET A 184 9.72 -0.04 -9.16
CA MET A 184 10.63 0.07 -10.30
C MET A 184 12.02 -0.49 -9.98
N ALA A 185 12.55 -0.22 -8.79
CA ALA A 185 13.84 -0.77 -8.34
C ALA A 185 13.80 -2.30 -8.11
N LEU A 186 12.62 -2.86 -7.92
CA LEU A 186 12.38 -4.30 -7.75
C LEU A 186 12.12 -5.03 -9.08
N ASP A 187 12.24 -4.34 -10.22
CA ASP A 187 12.20 -4.99 -11.52
C ASP A 187 13.51 -5.75 -11.78
N ILE A 188 13.42 -7.06 -11.66
CA ILE A 188 14.57 -7.97 -11.80
C ILE A 188 14.89 -8.30 -13.25
N SER A 189 14.15 -7.75 -14.22
CA SER A 189 14.48 -7.91 -15.65
C SER A 189 15.90 -7.41 -15.96
N SER A 190 16.32 -6.34 -15.27
CA SER A 190 17.66 -5.77 -15.32
C SER A 190 18.80 -6.75 -15.00
N LEU A 191 18.54 -7.80 -14.20
CA LEU A 191 19.52 -8.83 -13.90
C LEU A 191 19.88 -9.67 -15.14
N LEU A 192 18.93 -9.88 -16.05
CA LEU A 192 19.17 -10.71 -17.24
C LEU A 192 19.74 -9.94 -18.42
N HIS A 193 19.66 -8.61 -18.40
CA HIS A 193 20.31 -7.75 -19.39
C HIS A 193 21.82 -7.84 -19.42
N ASN A 194 22.46 -8.12 -18.28
CA ASN A 194 23.90 -7.91 -18.10
C ASN A 194 24.73 -9.21 -18.10
N GLN A 195 24.20 -10.33 -18.61
CA GLN A 195 24.83 -11.66 -18.44
C GLN A 195 25.26 -11.89 -16.99
N THR A 196 24.37 -11.58 -16.04
CA THR A 196 24.71 -11.65 -14.62
C THR A 196 25.28 -13.02 -14.29
N THR A 197 26.38 -13.00 -13.57
CA THR A 197 27.12 -14.19 -13.18
C THR A 197 26.61 -14.69 -11.84
N GLU A 198 26.87 -15.97 -11.58
CA GLU A 198 26.61 -16.60 -10.28
C GLU A 198 27.23 -15.80 -9.10
N GLU A 199 28.40 -15.19 -9.30
CA GLU A 199 29.10 -14.42 -8.27
C GLU A 199 28.45 -13.06 -8.00
N GLU A 200 27.86 -12.42 -9.01
CA GLU A 200 27.12 -11.17 -8.82
C GLU A 200 25.84 -11.40 -8.02
N ILE A 201 25.14 -12.50 -8.29
CA ILE A 201 23.96 -12.90 -7.51
C ILE A 201 24.32 -13.06 -6.04
N LYS A 202 25.39 -13.79 -5.73
CA LYS A 202 25.84 -14.04 -4.35
C LYS A 202 26.21 -12.76 -3.60
N LYS A 203 26.59 -11.70 -4.33
CA LYS A 203 26.87 -10.37 -3.76
C LYS A 203 25.60 -9.57 -3.50
N SER A 204 24.61 -9.69 -4.38
CA SER A 204 23.41 -8.86 -4.35
C SER A 204 22.27 -9.46 -3.53
N PHE A 205 22.24 -10.78 -3.33
CA PHE A 205 21.09 -11.46 -2.72
C PHE A 205 21.48 -12.47 -1.64
N VAL A 206 20.62 -12.57 -0.63
CA VAL A 206 20.69 -13.63 0.38
C VAL A 206 20.08 -14.91 -0.20
N LEU A 207 20.93 -15.92 -0.40
CA LEU A 207 20.52 -17.22 -0.87
C LEU A 207 19.86 -18.03 0.26
N LYS A 208 18.65 -18.55 0.02
CA LYS A 208 17.94 -19.41 0.98
C LYS A 208 18.30 -20.88 0.75
N GLU A 209 18.23 -21.33 -0.50
CA GLU A 209 18.51 -22.71 -0.88
C GLU A 209 19.25 -22.79 -2.22
N LYS A 210 19.92 -23.92 -2.42
CA LYS A 210 20.65 -24.25 -3.65
C LYS A 210 20.38 -25.70 -4.02
N SER A 211 20.09 -25.93 -5.29
CA SER A 211 20.04 -27.26 -5.90
C SER A 211 20.83 -27.27 -7.20
N THR A 212 21.69 -28.26 -7.42
CA THR A 212 22.53 -28.36 -8.61
C THR A 212 22.31 -29.70 -9.28
N ASP A 213 22.07 -29.68 -10.58
CA ASP A 213 22.08 -30.85 -11.45
C ASP A 213 23.28 -30.83 -12.41
N ALA A 214 23.30 -31.74 -13.40
CA ALA A 214 24.42 -31.86 -14.34
C ALA A 214 24.65 -30.61 -15.22
N THR A 215 23.60 -29.83 -15.46
CA THR A 215 23.58 -28.73 -16.44
C THR A 215 23.35 -27.37 -15.81
N THR A 216 22.60 -27.32 -14.71
CA THR A 216 22.16 -26.07 -14.11
C THR A 216 22.28 -26.08 -12.60
N THR A 217 22.28 -24.87 -12.03
CA THR A 217 22.12 -24.64 -10.61
C THR A 217 20.91 -23.73 -10.39
N LEU A 218 19.96 -24.21 -9.60
CA LEU A 218 18.83 -23.45 -9.08
C LEU A 218 19.23 -22.79 -7.76
N TYR A 219 19.03 -21.48 -7.66
CA TYR A 219 19.07 -20.77 -6.39
C TYR A 219 17.68 -20.26 -6.03
N ILE A 220 17.31 -20.43 -4.76
CA ILE A 220 16.09 -19.86 -4.19
C ILE A 220 16.48 -18.61 -3.40
N ILE A 221 15.91 -17.48 -3.80
CA ILE A 221 16.02 -16.18 -3.15
C ILE A 221 14.64 -15.83 -2.59
N GLU A 222 14.59 -14.97 -1.58
CA GLU A 222 13.32 -14.50 -1.05
C GLU A 222 12.52 -13.78 -2.14
N GLY A 223 11.37 -14.34 -2.53
CA GLY A 223 10.47 -13.82 -3.55
C GLY A 223 10.71 -14.32 -4.99
N PHE A 224 11.88 -14.86 -5.33
CA PHE A 224 12.13 -15.34 -6.69
C PHE A 224 13.19 -16.45 -6.74
N GLN A 225 13.24 -17.13 -7.88
CA GLN A 225 14.20 -18.20 -8.15
C GLN A 225 15.00 -17.85 -9.39
N ILE A 226 16.23 -18.33 -9.45
CA ILE A 226 17.13 -18.12 -10.58
C ILE A 226 17.75 -19.44 -11.00
N ILE A 227 17.96 -19.60 -12.30
CA ILE A 227 18.62 -20.77 -12.87
C ILE A 227 19.88 -20.32 -13.58
N VAL A 228 21.01 -20.88 -13.18
CA VAL A 228 22.35 -20.59 -13.71
C VAL A 228 22.82 -21.79 -14.51
N ASP A 229 23.39 -21.56 -15.69
CA ASP A 229 24.05 -22.61 -16.47
C ASP A 229 25.44 -22.93 -15.86
N ASN A 230 25.70 -24.20 -15.57
CA ASN A 230 26.91 -24.61 -14.85
C ASN A 230 28.20 -24.46 -15.68
N LYS A 231 28.11 -24.33 -17.00
CA LYS A 231 29.28 -24.22 -17.90
C LYS A 231 29.71 -22.77 -18.08
N SER A 232 28.75 -21.88 -18.29
CA SER A 232 28.95 -20.45 -18.52
C SER A 232 28.92 -19.63 -17.24
N HIS A 233 28.34 -20.17 -16.15
CA HIS A 233 28.10 -19.48 -14.90
C HIS A 233 27.21 -18.23 -15.03
N THR A 234 26.40 -18.14 -16.09
CA THR A 234 25.48 -17.03 -16.33
C THR A 234 24.05 -17.41 -15.94
N VAL A 235 23.28 -16.43 -15.48
CA VAL A 235 21.83 -16.61 -15.28
C VAL A 235 21.14 -16.79 -16.63
N THR A 236 20.34 -17.84 -16.73
CA THR A 236 19.55 -18.16 -17.93
C THR A 236 18.07 -17.93 -17.71
N LYS A 237 17.59 -18.03 -16.47
CA LYS A 237 16.17 -17.84 -16.12
C LYS A 237 15.99 -17.19 -14.77
N VAL A 238 14.89 -16.42 -14.67
CA VAL A 238 14.37 -15.86 -13.44
C VAL A 238 12.88 -16.17 -13.34
N ILE A 239 12.43 -16.60 -12.16
CA ILE A 239 11.06 -17.04 -11.88
C ILE A 239 10.55 -16.28 -10.66
N ILE A 240 9.45 -15.57 -10.77
CA ILE A 240 8.84 -14.84 -9.65
C ILE A 240 7.76 -15.68 -9.00
N ASN A 241 7.85 -15.84 -7.67
CA ASN A 241 6.86 -16.56 -6.87
C ASN A 241 5.61 -15.70 -6.62
N THR A 242 4.46 -16.33 -6.36
CA THR A 242 3.15 -15.66 -6.21
C THR A 242 3.09 -14.57 -5.16
N ASP A 243 3.88 -14.71 -4.09
CA ASP A 243 3.83 -13.85 -2.92
C ASP A 243 4.93 -12.78 -2.94
N SER A 244 5.57 -12.62 -4.09
CA SER A 244 6.73 -11.75 -4.27
C SER A 244 6.36 -10.30 -4.51
N VAL A 245 7.13 -9.39 -3.92
CA VAL A 245 7.08 -7.97 -4.28
C VAL A 245 7.93 -7.64 -5.52
N TYR A 246 8.75 -8.58 -6.01
CA TYR A 246 9.54 -8.40 -7.22
C TYR A 246 8.68 -8.53 -8.47
N ASN A 247 9.08 -7.87 -9.56
CA ASN A 247 8.40 -7.90 -10.84
C ASN A 247 9.40 -8.12 -11.99
N VAL A 248 8.88 -8.52 -13.16
CA VAL A 248 9.63 -8.55 -14.42
C VAL A 248 8.91 -7.62 -15.38
N ALA A 249 9.59 -6.57 -15.84
CA ALA A 249 9.02 -5.57 -16.74
C ALA A 249 7.70 -4.99 -16.20
N GLY A 250 7.62 -4.71 -14.90
CA GLY A 250 6.40 -4.22 -14.24
C GLY A 250 5.28 -5.26 -14.04
N LEU A 251 5.52 -6.54 -14.36
CA LEU A 251 4.56 -7.62 -14.14
C LEU A 251 4.90 -8.48 -12.94
N ARG A 252 3.88 -8.77 -12.14
CA ARG A 252 3.93 -9.70 -11.02
C ARG A 252 2.97 -10.84 -11.20
N PRO A 253 3.21 -11.96 -10.51
CA PRO A 253 2.12 -12.82 -10.10
C PRO A 253 1.03 -12.01 -9.37
N THR A 254 -0.22 -12.44 -9.50
CA THR A 254 -1.46 -11.76 -9.09
C THR A 254 -1.93 -10.59 -9.96
N ASP A 255 -1.10 -10.08 -10.87
CA ASP A 255 -1.56 -9.12 -11.87
C ASP A 255 -2.51 -9.79 -12.89
N SER A 256 -3.24 -8.97 -13.68
CA SER A 256 -4.12 -9.49 -14.72
C SER A 256 -3.39 -9.74 -16.05
N LEU A 257 -3.90 -10.68 -16.84
CA LEU A 257 -3.45 -10.89 -18.22
C LEU A 257 -3.62 -9.63 -19.08
N ASP A 258 -4.65 -8.81 -18.82
CA ASP A 258 -4.86 -7.54 -19.51
C ASP A 258 -3.71 -6.56 -19.26
N LYS A 259 -3.19 -6.50 -18.02
CA LYS A 259 -2.01 -5.70 -17.71
C LYS A 259 -0.79 -6.22 -18.47
N ALA A 260 -0.59 -7.54 -18.55
CA ALA A 260 0.49 -8.12 -19.36
C ALA A 260 0.39 -7.72 -20.83
N ASN A 261 -0.81 -7.80 -21.42
CA ASN A 261 -1.02 -7.41 -22.82
C ASN A 261 -0.79 -5.91 -23.06
N ARG A 262 -1.11 -5.05 -22.07
CA ARG A 262 -0.86 -3.61 -22.15
C ARG A 262 0.62 -3.28 -22.10
N ILE A 263 1.37 -3.97 -21.24
CA ILE A 263 2.80 -3.67 -21.00
C ILE A 263 3.68 -4.34 -22.05
N LEU A 264 3.42 -5.62 -22.36
CA LEU A 264 4.26 -6.44 -23.24
C LEU A 264 3.72 -6.57 -24.67
N GLY A 265 2.54 -6.02 -24.95
CA GLY A 265 1.88 -6.14 -26.24
C GLY A 265 1.19 -7.49 -26.44
N THR A 266 1.11 -7.96 -27.69
CA THR A 266 0.42 -9.22 -28.00
C THR A 266 1.37 -10.41 -27.81
N PRO A 267 0.93 -11.51 -27.16
CA PRO A 267 1.76 -12.70 -27.04
C PRO A 267 2.07 -13.30 -28.41
N THR A 268 3.29 -13.76 -28.60
CA THR A 268 3.75 -14.39 -29.84
C THR A 268 3.23 -15.82 -29.97
N GLN A 269 3.05 -16.50 -28.83
CA GLN A 269 2.52 -17.85 -28.75
C GLN A 269 1.72 -18.02 -27.45
N SER A 270 0.79 -18.97 -27.47
CA SER A 270 0.18 -19.50 -26.26
C SER A 270 0.12 -21.02 -26.30
N LYS A 271 0.13 -21.64 -25.13
CA LYS A 271 -0.02 -23.09 -24.97
C LYS A 271 -0.68 -23.41 -23.64
N GLU A 272 -1.23 -24.62 -23.54
CA GLU A 272 -1.77 -25.12 -22.28
C GLU A 272 -0.67 -25.17 -21.20
N GLY A 273 -1.00 -24.65 -20.02
CA GLY A 273 -0.14 -24.66 -18.85
C GLY A 273 -0.47 -25.80 -17.89
N ILE A 274 -0.03 -25.67 -16.64
CA ILE A 274 -0.33 -26.64 -15.57
C ILE A 274 -1.49 -26.14 -14.73
N LYS A 275 -2.24 -27.05 -14.08
CA LYS A 275 -3.28 -26.69 -13.10
C LYS A 275 -4.31 -25.67 -13.63
N ASN A 276 -4.85 -25.90 -14.83
CA ASN A 276 -5.85 -25.01 -15.46
C ASN A 276 -5.33 -23.58 -15.77
N THR A 277 -4.06 -23.47 -16.16
CA THR A 277 -3.51 -22.21 -16.68
C THR A 277 -3.29 -22.27 -18.19
N THR A 278 -3.17 -21.10 -18.80
CA THR A 278 -2.61 -20.92 -20.14
C THR A 278 -1.29 -20.17 -20.03
N GLN A 279 -0.26 -20.65 -20.71
CA GLN A 279 1.03 -19.97 -20.82
C GLN A 279 1.05 -19.11 -22.07
N TYR A 280 1.42 -17.85 -21.91
CA TYR A 280 1.58 -16.84 -22.94
C TYR A 280 3.04 -16.44 -23.03
N LEU A 281 3.59 -16.46 -24.24
CA LEU A 281 4.98 -16.10 -24.51
C LEU A 281 4.99 -14.72 -25.13
N PHE A 282 5.78 -13.82 -24.57
CA PHE A 282 6.00 -12.46 -25.07
C PHE A 282 7.48 -12.30 -25.43
N ASN A 283 7.74 -11.70 -26.59
CA ASN A 283 9.08 -11.23 -26.91
C ASN A 283 9.28 -9.89 -26.19
N SER A 284 10.35 -9.74 -25.43
CA SER A 284 10.69 -8.43 -24.86
C SER A 284 11.37 -7.60 -25.96
N SER A 285 10.69 -6.56 -26.48
CA SER A 285 11.30 -5.63 -27.45
C SER A 285 12.19 -4.58 -26.78
N ASP A 286 11.85 -4.16 -25.56
CA ASP A 286 12.41 -2.93 -24.96
C ASP A 286 12.88 -3.07 -23.51
N ALA A 287 12.80 -4.27 -22.92
CA ALA A 287 13.60 -4.59 -21.77
C ALA A 287 14.74 -5.47 -22.28
N VAL A 288 14.68 -6.78 -22.19
CA VAL A 288 15.87 -7.63 -22.29
C VAL A 288 16.03 -8.19 -23.71
N SER A 289 16.89 -7.58 -24.53
CA SER A 289 17.18 -8.05 -25.88
C SER A 289 17.50 -9.54 -25.87
N ASP A 290 16.83 -10.32 -26.72
CA ASP A 290 16.90 -11.79 -26.81
C ASP A 290 16.30 -12.59 -25.64
N SER A 291 15.42 -11.99 -24.84
CA SER A 291 14.67 -12.73 -23.80
C SER A 291 13.20 -12.96 -24.15
N THR A 292 12.65 -14.01 -23.57
CA THR A 292 11.22 -14.36 -23.63
C THR A 292 10.61 -14.25 -22.24
N ILE A 293 9.53 -13.49 -22.12
CA ILE A 293 8.72 -13.46 -20.89
C ILE A 293 7.59 -14.48 -21.06
N ILE A 294 7.48 -15.39 -20.10
CA ILE A 294 6.42 -16.39 -20.04
C ILE A 294 5.50 -16.02 -18.88
N VAL A 295 4.24 -15.76 -19.21
CA VAL A 295 3.18 -15.48 -18.25
C VAL A 295 2.24 -16.66 -18.21
N SER A 296 2.02 -17.26 -17.04
CA SER A 296 1.02 -18.32 -16.85
C SER A 296 -0.18 -17.75 -16.10
N ALA A 297 -1.31 -17.60 -16.79
CA ALA A 297 -2.54 -17.07 -16.20
C ALA A 297 -3.58 -18.16 -15.97
N ASP A 298 -4.29 -18.09 -14.85
CA ASP A 298 -5.43 -18.97 -14.55
C ASP A 298 -6.56 -18.73 -15.55
N ASN A 299 -7.09 -19.81 -16.14
CA ASN A 299 -8.09 -19.74 -17.20
C ASN A 299 -9.44 -19.19 -16.73
N SER A 300 -9.73 -19.22 -15.42
CA SER A 300 -11.02 -18.80 -14.87
C SER A 300 -11.05 -17.32 -14.48
N SER A 301 -9.93 -16.81 -14.00
CA SER A 301 -9.80 -15.46 -13.42
C SER A 301 -8.96 -14.52 -14.27
N ASN A 302 -8.21 -15.04 -15.25
CA ASN A 302 -7.17 -14.33 -16.00
C ASN A 302 -6.11 -13.66 -15.09
N ILE A 303 -5.97 -14.16 -13.86
CA ILE A 303 -4.94 -13.72 -12.92
C ILE A 303 -3.67 -14.52 -13.17
N ILE A 304 -2.55 -13.79 -13.28
CA ILE A 304 -1.22 -14.34 -13.46
C ILE A 304 -0.84 -15.12 -12.20
N GLN A 305 -0.53 -16.38 -12.35
CA GLN A 305 -0.06 -17.24 -11.27
C GLN A 305 1.47 -17.31 -11.22
N TYR A 306 2.13 -16.95 -12.33
CA TYR A 306 3.55 -17.17 -12.51
C TYR A 306 4.10 -16.30 -13.65
N VAL A 307 5.27 -15.71 -13.41
CA VAL A 307 6.03 -14.94 -14.40
C VAL A 307 7.45 -15.51 -14.45
N GLU A 308 7.90 -15.84 -15.66
CA GLU A 308 9.26 -16.28 -15.95
C GLU A 308 9.89 -15.39 -17.00
N LEU A 309 11.15 -15.05 -16.81
CA LEU A 309 12.00 -14.42 -17.80
C LEU A 309 13.09 -15.41 -18.18
N SER A 310 13.15 -15.79 -19.45
CA SER A 310 14.16 -16.69 -20.02
C SER A 310 15.04 -15.94 -21.02
N VAL A 311 16.36 -16.06 -20.86
CA VAL A 311 17.36 -15.55 -21.83
C VAL A 311 17.70 -16.67 -22.82
N LYS A 312 17.83 -16.33 -24.10
CA LYS A 312 18.24 -17.27 -25.15
C LYS A 312 19.75 -17.44 -25.25
#